data_AF-A0A2N6ESL6-F1
#
_entry.id   AF-A0A2N6ESL6-F1
#
_cell.length_a   1.000
_cell.length_b   1.000
_cell.length_c   1.000
_cell.angle_alpha   90.00
_cell.angle_beta   90.00
_cell.angle_gamma   90.00
#
_symmetry.space_group_name_H-M   'P 1'
#
loop_
_entity.id
_entity.type
_entity.pdbx_description
1 polymer ?
#
loop_
_entity_poly.entity_id
_entity_poly.type
_entity_poly.pdbx_seq_one_letter_code
_entity_poly.pdbx_strand_id
1 'polypeptide(L)'
;MKTPADLLKQLPSIDRLLQHPLLNQISAPHCLIVESAQEVVQQCRQTILAQQPQQNMDIQLDTLAEQAVQRLNKKLQPSLCRVINATGTLLHTNLGRAPLSDEALATIDSVARGYSNLELNLATGKRGHRYSHIDALLCRLTGAEAAAVVNNNAGAVLLALTALARGKEAIVSRGELVEIGGAFRVPDVMEAGGVELREVGTTNKTHLKDYRNAITDQTGLLLKVHTSNYRIVGFSQSVSAAEMVLLGKEHKIPVMEDLGSGMLFDLSEFGLPREPTVREAVDAGIDLLTFSGDKLLGGPQAGLIVGKKWAIDKIRQHPLARALRIDKLTLAALETTLSHYLDRQQALDKIPVLRMLNMSSDELHQRSQAFTEQLASRLGNHADVTLIEEASCVGGGALPTTELPGWGLAIALHHQSVDLCAAALRQAETPVVVRIQEDRLIVNLRTVLPAQEPALLDQLTAACRTQESD
;
A
#
# COMPACT_ATOMS: atom_id res chain seq x y z
N MET A 1 -20.39 49.15 -18.73
CA MET A 1 -20.17 47.80 -18.16
C MET A 1 -21.48 47.03 -18.28
N LYS A 2 -21.46 45.79 -18.78
CA LYS A 2 -22.66 44.95 -18.85
C LYS A 2 -23.15 44.67 -17.42
N THR A 3 -24.46 44.76 -17.17
CA THR A 3 -25.00 44.43 -15.84
C THR A 3 -24.99 42.90 -15.64
N PRO A 4 -24.97 42.39 -14.40
CA PRO A 4 -25.11 40.94 -14.14
C PRO A 4 -26.34 40.34 -14.82
N ALA A 5 -27.44 41.10 -14.91
CA ALA A 5 -28.66 40.68 -15.61
C ALA A 5 -28.46 40.51 -17.13
N ASP A 6 -27.62 41.33 -17.76
CA ASP A 6 -27.31 41.23 -19.19
C ASP A 6 -26.40 40.04 -19.51
N LEU A 7 -25.48 39.71 -18.60
CA LEU A 7 -24.60 38.54 -18.73
C LEU A 7 -25.35 37.22 -18.52
N LEU A 8 -26.29 37.17 -17.56
CA LEU A 8 -27.12 35.98 -17.33
C LEU A 8 -27.98 35.62 -18.55
N LYS A 9 -28.48 36.62 -19.28
CA LYS A 9 -29.25 36.41 -20.53
C LYS A 9 -28.40 35.90 -21.68
N GLN A 10 -27.08 36.05 -21.62
CA GLN A 10 -26.15 35.61 -22.66
C GLN A 10 -25.71 34.15 -22.49
N LEU A 11 -25.97 33.51 -21.33
CA LEU A 11 -25.69 32.10 -21.13
C LEU A 11 -26.54 31.24 -22.08
N PRO A 12 -25.93 30.28 -22.81
CA PRO A 12 -26.68 29.38 -23.70
C PRO A 12 -27.60 28.46 -22.89
N SER A 13 -28.68 28.00 -23.53
CA SER A 13 -29.44 26.87 -23.00
C SER A 13 -28.59 25.60 -23.02
N ILE A 14 -28.90 24.66 -22.13
CA ILE A 14 -28.22 23.36 -22.09
C ILE A 14 -28.36 22.65 -23.44
N ASP A 15 -29.56 22.65 -24.04
CA ASP A 15 -29.78 22.05 -25.36
C ASP A 15 -28.89 22.65 -26.46
N ARG A 16 -28.71 23.97 -26.45
CA ARG A 16 -27.83 24.65 -27.41
C ARG A 16 -26.35 24.27 -27.21
N LEU A 17 -25.94 24.13 -25.95
CA LEU A 17 -24.58 23.69 -25.62
C LEU A 17 -24.37 22.22 -26.02
N LEU A 18 -25.34 21.35 -25.79
CA LEU A 18 -25.28 19.93 -26.18
C LEU A 18 -25.25 19.72 -27.69
N GLN A 19 -25.87 20.60 -28.48
CA GLN A 19 -25.79 20.57 -29.95
C GLN A 19 -24.43 21.02 -30.50
N HIS A 20 -23.56 21.59 -29.68
CA HIS A 20 -22.23 22.02 -30.11
C HIS A 20 -21.42 20.82 -30.63
N PRO A 21 -20.67 20.95 -31.75
CA PRO A 21 -19.91 19.83 -32.33
C PRO A 21 -18.99 19.12 -31.33
N LEU A 22 -18.33 19.89 -30.44
CA LEU A 22 -17.44 19.32 -29.41
C LEU A 22 -18.16 18.40 -28.43
N LEU A 23 -19.45 18.56 -28.16
CA LEU A 23 -20.19 17.73 -27.20
C LEU A 23 -21.04 16.67 -27.91
N ASN A 24 -21.64 17.03 -29.04
CA ASN A 24 -22.53 16.14 -29.81
C ASN A 24 -21.76 14.98 -30.49
N GLN A 25 -20.48 15.17 -30.81
CA GLN A 25 -19.65 14.14 -31.47
C GLN A 25 -18.83 13.29 -30.50
N ILE A 26 -18.82 13.62 -29.20
CA ILE A 26 -18.06 12.84 -28.21
C ILE A 26 -18.76 11.52 -27.92
N SER A 27 -17.99 10.43 -27.96
CA SER A 27 -18.42 9.13 -27.50
C SER A 27 -18.29 9.05 -25.97
N ALA A 28 -19.35 9.38 -25.25
CA ALA A 28 -19.44 9.26 -23.80
C ALA A 28 -20.88 8.97 -23.35
N PRO A 29 -21.11 8.45 -22.13
CA PRO A 29 -22.46 8.30 -21.58
C PRO A 29 -23.19 9.65 -21.59
N HIS A 30 -24.35 9.70 -22.26
CA HIS A 30 -25.11 10.94 -22.46
C HIS A 30 -25.41 11.67 -21.14
N CYS A 31 -25.67 10.94 -20.04
CA CYS A 31 -25.87 11.54 -18.73
C CYS A 31 -24.69 12.42 -18.28
N LEU A 32 -23.45 11.99 -18.49
CA LEU A 32 -22.26 12.74 -18.09
C LEU A 32 -22.03 13.96 -18.97
N ILE A 33 -22.41 13.89 -20.25
CA ILE A 33 -22.35 15.05 -21.17
C ILE A 33 -23.32 16.13 -20.69
N VAL A 34 -24.57 15.74 -20.39
CA VAL A 34 -25.61 16.64 -19.86
C VAL A 34 -25.19 17.25 -18.52
N GLU A 35 -24.73 16.44 -17.57
CA GLU A 35 -24.24 16.92 -16.27
C GLU A 35 -23.09 17.93 -16.42
N SER A 36 -22.10 17.63 -17.27
CA SER A 36 -20.95 18.50 -17.48
C SER A 36 -21.36 19.85 -18.07
N ALA A 37 -22.28 19.84 -19.04
CA ALA A 37 -22.87 21.06 -19.62
C ALA A 37 -23.66 21.87 -18.56
N GLN A 38 -24.46 21.20 -17.74
CA GLN A 38 -25.23 21.83 -16.66
C GLN A 38 -24.32 22.45 -15.60
N GLU A 39 -23.29 21.74 -15.15
CA GLU A 39 -22.32 22.21 -14.16
C GLU A 39 -21.56 23.44 -14.67
N VAL A 40 -21.17 23.48 -15.95
CA VAL A 40 -20.48 24.65 -16.55
C VAL A 40 -21.38 25.86 -16.52
N VAL A 41 -22.60 25.74 -17.07
CA VAL A 41 -23.55 26.85 -17.10
C VAL A 41 -23.92 27.30 -15.67
N GLN A 42 -24.05 26.37 -14.73
CA GLN A 42 -24.34 26.68 -13.34
C GLN A 42 -23.18 27.41 -12.65
N GLN A 43 -21.93 27.01 -12.89
CA GLN A 43 -20.75 27.71 -12.34
C GLN A 43 -20.65 29.13 -12.91
N CYS A 44 -20.86 29.31 -14.22
CA CYS A 44 -20.89 30.64 -14.82
C CYS A 44 -22.01 31.50 -14.21
N ARG A 45 -23.21 30.93 -14.04
CA ARG A 45 -24.34 31.61 -13.38
C ARG A 45 -23.99 32.06 -11.96
N GLN A 46 -23.40 31.18 -11.14
CA GLN A 46 -22.97 31.50 -9.78
C GLN A 46 -21.92 32.62 -9.75
N THR A 47 -20.95 32.58 -10.65
CA THR A 47 -19.88 33.58 -10.73
C THR A 47 -20.42 34.96 -11.15
N ILE A 48 -21.38 35.01 -12.09
CA ILE A 48 -22.05 36.27 -12.49
C ILE A 48 -22.84 36.86 -11.31
N LEU A 49 -23.56 36.02 -10.55
CA LEU A 49 -24.36 36.44 -9.40
C LEU A 49 -23.52 36.91 -8.21
N ALA A 50 -22.35 36.31 -8.00
CA ALA A 50 -21.42 36.65 -6.93
C ALA A 50 -20.71 38.01 -7.13
N GLN A 51 -20.97 38.72 -8.24
CA GLN A 51 -20.32 39.98 -8.60
C GLN A 51 -18.80 39.92 -8.46
N GLN A 52 -18.16 38.86 -8.97
CA GLN A 52 -16.72 38.82 -9.20
C GLN A 52 -16.45 39.21 -10.67
N PRO A 53 -16.47 40.50 -11.05
CA PRO A 53 -16.50 40.94 -12.44
C PRO A 53 -15.08 41.30 -12.92
N GLN A 54 -14.06 40.99 -12.12
CA GLN A 54 -12.66 41.38 -12.37
C GLN A 54 -11.91 40.41 -13.29
N GLN A 55 -12.50 39.27 -13.66
CA GLN A 55 -11.99 38.42 -14.73
C GLN A 55 -12.92 38.51 -15.93
N ASN A 56 -12.37 38.72 -17.13
CA ASN A 56 -13.09 38.60 -18.40
C ASN A 56 -13.70 37.20 -18.49
N MET A 57 -14.91 37.03 -17.97
CA MET A 57 -15.63 35.76 -18.06
C MET A 57 -16.11 35.57 -19.50
N ASP A 58 -15.42 34.68 -20.19
CA ASP A 58 -15.80 34.29 -21.54
C ASP A 58 -16.96 33.29 -21.48
N ILE A 59 -18.14 33.81 -21.82
CA ILE A 59 -19.41 33.07 -21.89
C ILE A 59 -19.75 32.67 -23.34
N GLN A 60 -18.77 32.72 -24.26
CA GLN A 60 -18.95 32.22 -25.61
C GLN A 60 -19.24 30.72 -25.61
N LEU A 61 -20.05 30.30 -26.59
CA LEU A 61 -20.52 28.92 -26.71
C LEU A 61 -19.35 27.93 -26.82
N ASP A 62 -18.33 28.28 -27.60
CA ASP A 62 -17.15 27.45 -27.85
C ASP A 62 -16.36 27.24 -26.54
N THR A 63 -16.10 28.31 -25.79
CA THR A 63 -15.41 28.27 -24.49
C THR A 63 -16.17 27.45 -23.46
N LEU A 64 -17.49 27.59 -23.39
CA LEU A 64 -18.33 26.78 -22.49
C LEU A 64 -18.35 25.31 -22.92
N ALA A 65 -18.32 25.03 -24.22
CA ALA A 65 -18.25 23.67 -24.75
C ALA A 65 -16.90 23.03 -24.40
N GLU A 66 -15.77 23.76 -24.56
CA GLU A 66 -14.45 23.29 -24.15
C GLU A 66 -14.38 22.99 -22.65
N GLN A 67 -14.92 23.88 -21.80
CA GLN A 67 -15.00 23.65 -20.36
C GLN A 67 -15.86 22.43 -20.02
N ALA A 68 -16.97 22.21 -20.74
CA ALA A 68 -17.83 21.06 -20.54
C ALA A 68 -17.12 19.77 -20.95
N VAL A 69 -16.36 19.77 -22.04
CA VAL A 69 -15.50 18.66 -22.45
C VAL A 69 -14.42 18.38 -21.41
N GLN A 70 -13.76 19.41 -20.86
CA GLN A 70 -12.76 19.23 -19.80
C GLN A 70 -13.36 18.59 -18.55
N ARG A 71 -14.56 18.99 -18.12
CA ARG A 71 -15.25 18.37 -16.99
C ARG A 71 -15.69 16.95 -17.28
N LEU A 72 -16.21 16.71 -18.48
CA LEU A 72 -16.58 15.39 -18.94
C LEU A 72 -15.37 14.45 -18.91
N ASN A 73 -14.23 14.88 -19.45
CA ASN A 73 -13.00 14.11 -19.43
C ASN A 73 -12.55 13.78 -17.99
N LYS A 74 -12.66 14.74 -17.06
CA LYS A 74 -12.39 14.49 -15.63
C LYS A 74 -13.35 13.47 -15.00
N LYS A 75 -14.64 13.51 -15.35
CA LYS A 75 -15.65 12.55 -14.88
C LYS A 75 -15.47 11.15 -15.50
N LEU A 76 -14.94 11.06 -16.72
CA LEU A 76 -14.67 9.80 -17.40
C LEU A 76 -13.41 9.11 -16.87
N GLN A 77 -12.50 9.85 -16.23
CA GLN A 77 -11.31 9.27 -15.63
C GLN A 77 -11.69 8.43 -14.40
N PRO A 78 -11.19 7.18 -14.29
CA PRO A 78 -11.31 6.39 -13.08
C PRO A 78 -10.71 7.13 -11.88
N SER A 79 -11.41 7.13 -10.74
CA SER A 79 -10.89 7.72 -9.50
C SER A 79 -9.66 6.95 -8.96
N LEU A 80 -9.60 5.64 -9.19
CA LEU A 80 -8.42 4.82 -8.96
C LEU A 80 -7.63 4.67 -10.26
N CYS A 81 -6.41 5.19 -10.27
CA CYS A 81 -5.54 5.17 -11.45
C CYS A 81 -4.12 4.71 -11.09
N ARG A 82 -3.34 4.41 -12.14
CA ARG A 82 -1.92 4.11 -11.98
C ARG A 82 -1.15 5.38 -11.67
N VAL A 83 -0.19 5.29 -10.75
CA VAL A 83 0.69 6.39 -10.34
C VAL A 83 2.15 5.94 -10.47
N ILE A 84 3.03 6.84 -10.91
CA ILE A 84 4.49 6.65 -10.81
C ILE A 84 4.95 7.11 -9.43
N ASN A 85 5.49 6.17 -8.65
CA ASN A 85 6.09 6.46 -7.35
C ASN A 85 7.56 6.85 -7.52
N ALA A 86 7.85 8.15 -7.46
CA ALA A 86 9.19 8.71 -7.48
C ALA A 86 9.65 9.20 -6.09
N THR A 87 8.98 8.77 -5.02
CA THR A 87 9.28 9.22 -3.64
C THR A 87 10.48 8.53 -3.02
N GLY A 88 10.85 7.33 -3.51
CA GLY A 88 11.83 6.47 -2.86
C GLY A 88 11.28 5.70 -1.66
N THR A 89 9.96 5.72 -1.42
CA THR A 89 9.30 4.88 -0.41
C THR A 89 8.76 3.59 -1.04
N LEU A 90 9.35 2.44 -0.72
CA LEU A 90 9.04 1.16 -1.38
C LEU A 90 7.62 0.67 -1.06
N LEU A 91 7.30 0.50 0.22
CA LEU A 91 5.99 0.09 0.73
C LEU A 91 5.15 1.32 1.09
N HIS A 92 4.83 2.13 0.08
CA HIS A 92 4.08 3.36 0.27
C HIS A 92 2.59 3.05 0.52
N THR A 93 2.11 3.26 1.75
CA THR A 93 0.73 2.92 2.14
C THR A 93 -0.33 3.61 1.29
N ASN A 94 -0.15 4.89 0.99
CA ASN A 94 -1.12 5.65 0.18
C ASN A 94 -1.11 5.28 -1.31
N LEU A 95 -0.04 4.65 -1.80
CA LEU A 95 0.10 4.25 -3.21
C LEU A 95 -0.11 2.74 -3.41
N GLY A 96 -0.68 2.05 -2.42
CA GLY A 96 -1.08 0.65 -2.57
C GLY A 96 -0.03 -0.39 -2.14
N ARG A 97 1.02 0.00 -1.40
CA ARG A 97 2.08 -0.89 -0.89
C ARG A 97 2.82 -1.65 -2.01
N ALA A 98 2.90 -2.98 -1.93
CA ALA A 98 3.70 -3.80 -2.82
C ALA A 98 3.04 -3.93 -4.22
N PRO A 99 3.74 -3.52 -5.30
CA PRO A 99 3.34 -3.89 -6.65
C PRO A 99 3.58 -5.40 -6.88
N LEU A 100 2.78 -5.99 -7.77
CA LEU A 100 2.85 -7.41 -8.14
C LEU A 100 3.84 -7.65 -9.29
N SER A 101 4.40 -8.86 -9.36
CA SER A 101 5.21 -9.30 -10.51
C SER A 101 4.34 -9.46 -11.77
N ASP A 102 4.97 -9.35 -12.94
CA ASP A 102 4.29 -9.55 -14.23
C ASP A 102 3.68 -10.96 -14.31
N GLU A 103 4.36 -11.96 -13.76
CA GLU A 103 3.85 -13.33 -13.67
C GLU A 103 2.62 -13.44 -12.77
N ALA A 104 2.60 -12.76 -11.61
CA ALA A 104 1.42 -12.77 -10.74
C ALA A 104 0.22 -12.07 -11.41
N LEU A 105 0.47 -10.98 -12.14
CA LEU A 105 -0.56 -10.28 -12.93
C LEU A 105 -1.09 -11.17 -14.07
N ALA A 106 -0.21 -11.90 -14.76
CA ALA A 106 -0.59 -12.84 -15.81
C ALA A 106 -1.44 -14.00 -15.25
N THR A 107 -1.10 -14.53 -14.07
CA THR A 107 -1.91 -15.55 -13.39
C THR A 107 -3.28 -15.01 -13.01
N ILE A 108 -3.36 -13.78 -12.47
CA ILE A 108 -4.64 -13.11 -12.20
C ILE A 108 -5.47 -13.04 -13.48
N ASP A 109 -4.92 -12.52 -14.57
CA ASP A 109 -5.62 -12.35 -15.84
C ASP A 109 -6.16 -13.69 -16.36
N SER A 110 -5.32 -14.72 -16.40
CA SER A 110 -5.69 -16.07 -16.83
C SER A 110 -6.83 -16.66 -16.00
N VAL A 111 -6.76 -16.56 -14.67
CA VAL A 111 -7.77 -17.13 -13.76
C VAL A 111 -9.05 -16.27 -13.73
N ALA A 112 -8.93 -14.96 -13.98
CA ALA A 112 -10.05 -14.02 -13.95
C ALA A 112 -10.92 -14.10 -15.21
N ARG A 113 -10.32 -14.34 -16.40
CA ARG A 113 -11.03 -14.39 -17.70
C ARG A 113 -12.11 -15.47 -17.80
N GLY A 114 -12.05 -16.51 -16.98
CA GLY A 114 -13.01 -17.60 -17.04
C GLY A 114 -13.22 -18.35 -15.71
N TYR A 115 -13.67 -19.59 -15.85
CA TYR A 115 -13.78 -20.53 -14.74
C TYR A 115 -12.41 -21.07 -14.34
N SER A 116 -12.29 -21.52 -13.10
CA SER A 116 -11.06 -22.12 -12.56
C SER A 116 -11.41 -23.23 -11.57
N ASN A 117 -10.41 -24.02 -11.22
CA ASN A 117 -10.49 -25.07 -10.20
C ASN A 117 -10.43 -24.53 -8.76
N LEU A 118 -10.86 -23.27 -8.53
CA LEU A 118 -10.76 -22.56 -7.26
C LEU A 118 -11.22 -23.39 -6.05
N GLU A 119 -12.34 -24.10 -6.18
CA GLU A 119 -12.87 -25.01 -5.15
C GLU A 119 -13.21 -26.39 -5.73
N LEU A 120 -12.53 -26.80 -6.80
CA LEU A 120 -12.71 -28.10 -7.44
C LEU A 120 -11.39 -28.87 -7.45
N ASN A 121 -11.38 -30.06 -6.87
CA ASN A 121 -10.24 -30.95 -7.01
C ASN A 121 -10.35 -31.68 -8.36
N LEU A 122 -9.44 -31.39 -9.29
CA LEU A 122 -9.47 -31.92 -10.65
C LEU A 122 -9.28 -33.45 -10.71
N ALA A 123 -8.53 -34.04 -9.78
CA ALA A 123 -8.30 -35.48 -9.75
C ALA A 123 -9.53 -36.28 -9.30
N THR A 124 -10.34 -35.73 -8.40
CA THR A 124 -11.53 -36.41 -7.85
C THR A 124 -12.85 -35.92 -8.45
N GLY A 125 -12.85 -34.77 -9.13
CA GLY A 125 -14.06 -34.10 -9.64
C GLY A 125 -14.99 -33.56 -8.54
N LYS A 126 -14.55 -33.55 -7.27
CA LYS A 126 -15.37 -33.12 -6.12
C LYS A 126 -14.96 -31.75 -5.60
N ARG A 127 -15.84 -31.14 -4.82
CA ARG A 127 -15.56 -29.88 -4.12
C ARG A 127 -14.31 -30.02 -3.25
N GLY A 128 -13.34 -29.14 -3.46
CA GLY A 128 -12.11 -29.03 -2.69
C GLY A 128 -12.08 -27.77 -1.82
N HIS A 129 -10.98 -27.62 -1.07
CA HIS A 129 -10.70 -26.44 -0.27
C HIS A 129 -9.82 -25.47 -1.05
N ARG A 130 -10.22 -24.19 -1.20
CA ARG A 130 -9.43 -23.22 -1.99
C ARG A 130 -8.00 -23.02 -1.49
N TYR A 131 -7.76 -23.14 -0.19
CA TYR A 131 -6.41 -22.98 0.38
C TYR A 131 -5.47 -24.14 0.03
N SER A 132 -5.98 -25.26 -0.53
CA SER A 132 -5.12 -26.38 -0.96
C SER A 132 -4.07 -25.97 -1.99
N HIS A 133 -4.29 -24.88 -2.74
CA HIS A 133 -3.35 -24.35 -3.72
C HIS A 133 -2.10 -23.71 -3.07
N ILE A 134 -2.19 -23.23 -1.83
CA ILE A 134 -1.10 -22.49 -1.16
C ILE A 134 -0.61 -23.12 0.14
N ASP A 135 -1.39 -24.03 0.75
CA ASP A 135 -1.07 -24.65 2.04
C ASP A 135 0.32 -25.30 2.05
N ALA A 136 0.60 -26.15 1.05
CA ALA A 136 1.86 -26.87 0.97
C ALA A 136 3.05 -25.93 0.74
N LEU A 137 2.85 -24.86 -0.03
CA LEU A 137 3.87 -23.83 -0.26
C LEU A 137 4.20 -23.09 1.03
N LEU A 138 3.18 -22.62 1.76
CA LEU A 138 3.38 -21.90 3.02
C LEU A 138 4.07 -22.77 4.07
N CYS A 139 3.63 -24.01 4.26
CA CYS A 139 4.29 -24.93 5.19
C CYS A 139 5.75 -25.19 4.78
N ARG A 140 6.02 -25.38 3.48
CA ARG A 140 7.40 -25.56 2.98
C ARG A 140 8.27 -24.33 3.26
N LEU A 141 7.78 -23.14 2.95
CA LEU A 141 8.53 -21.88 3.06
C LEU A 141 8.76 -21.45 4.50
N THR A 142 7.84 -21.78 5.41
CA THR A 142 7.89 -21.31 6.81
C THR A 142 8.35 -22.37 7.80
N GLY A 143 8.24 -23.65 7.46
CA GLY A 143 8.45 -24.76 8.41
C GLY A 143 7.25 -25.06 9.31
N ALA A 144 6.14 -24.31 9.16
CA ALA A 144 4.94 -24.53 9.96
C ALA A 144 4.25 -25.87 9.64
N GLU A 145 3.49 -26.40 10.60
CA GLU A 145 2.74 -27.65 10.44
C GLU A 145 1.51 -27.46 9.54
N ALA A 146 0.89 -26.27 9.61
CA ALA A 146 -0.26 -25.90 8.80
C ALA A 146 -0.30 -24.38 8.59
N ALA A 147 -1.13 -23.95 7.63
CA ALA A 147 -1.33 -22.55 7.31
C ALA A 147 -2.81 -22.22 7.07
N ALA A 148 -3.18 -20.94 7.14
CA ALA A 148 -4.45 -20.41 6.68
C ALA A 148 -4.22 -19.01 6.12
N VAL A 149 -5.10 -18.57 5.22
CA VAL A 149 -5.02 -17.23 4.66
C VAL A 149 -6.39 -16.58 4.69
N VAL A 150 -6.42 -15.31 5.08
CA VAL A 150 -7.60 -14.45 5.18
C VAL A 150 -7.36 -13.11 4.51
N ASN A 151 -8.40 -12.27 4.41
CA ASN A 151 -8.42 -11.03 3.63
C ASN A 151 -7.21 -10.10 3.86
N ASN A 152 -6.82 -9.89 5.11
CA ASN A 152 -5.66 -9.07 5.48
C ASN A 152 -5.18 -9.46 6.90
N ASN A 153 -4.02 -8.93 7.32
CA ASN A 153 -3.46 -9.27 8.63
C ASN A 153 -4.34 -8.80 9.81
N ALA A 154 -5.08 -7.70 9.65
CA ALA A 154 -6.03 -7.27 10.68
C ALA A 154 -7.12 -8.34 10.94
N GLY A 155 -7.67 -8.91 9.87
CA GLY A 155 -8.57 -10.05 9.95
C GLY A 155 -7.90 -11.31 10.49
N ALA A 156 -6.61 -11.52 10.19
CA ALA A 156 -5.85 -12.64 10.73
C ALA A 156 -5.72 -12.55 12.25
N VAL A 157 -5.33 -11.37 12.77
CA VAL A 157 -5.22 -11.12 14.22
C VAL A 157 -6.59 -11.26 14.90
N LEU A 158 -7.64 -10.63 14.37
CA LEU A 158 -8.99 -10.76 14.91
C LEU A 158 -9.45 -12.22 14.97
N LEU A 159 -9.28 -12.97 13.88
CA LEU A 159 -9.68 -14.37 13.79
C LEU A 159 -8.89 -15.24 14.77
N ALA A 160 -7.58 -15.02 14.85
CA ALA A 160 -6.69 -15.76 15.74
C ALA A 160 -7.03 -15.55 17.22
N LEU A 161 -7.17 -14.29 17.63
CA LEU A 161 -7.58 -13.92 18.98
C LEU A 161 -8.94 -14.55 19.34
N THR A 162 -9.94 -14.38 18.47
CA THR A 162 -11.29 -14.92 18.69
C THR A 162 -11.29 -16.44 18.78
N ALA A 163 -10.57 -17.13 17.89
CA ALA A 163 -10.57 -18.59 17.85
C ALA A 163 -9.77 -19.24 18.99
N LEU A 164 -8.77 -18.54 19.53
CA LEU A 164 -7.90 -19.08 20.59
C LEU A 164 -8.32 -18.66 22.00
N ALA A 165 -8.85 -17.45 22.18
CA ALA A 165 -8.99 -16.83 23.50
C ALA A 165 -10.32 -16.11 23.76
N ARG A 166 -11.36 -16.32 22.95
CA ARG A 166 -12.67 -15.71 23.22
C ARG A 166 -13.20 -16.08 24.60
N GLY A 167 -13.63 -15.07 25.37
CA GLY A 167 -14.09 -15.20 26.74
C GLY A 167 -12.97 -15.42 27.77
N LYS A 168 -11.72 -15.18 27.38
CA LYS A 168 -10.53 -15.32 28.23
C LYS A 168 -9.63 -14.08 28.12
N GLU A 169 -8.66 -13.99 29.03
CA GLU A 169 -7.62 -12.97 29.00
C GLU A 169 -6.52 -13.31 27.97
N ALA A 170 -6.03 -12.30 27.27
CA ALA A 170 -4.78 -12.38 26.52
C ALA A 170 -3.77 -11.38 27.08
N ILE A 171 -2.60 -11.90 27.46
CA ILE A 171 -1.54 -11.10 28.09
C ILE A 171 -0.64 -10.52 27.01
N VAL A 172 -0.41 -9.21 27.02
CA VAL A 172 0.41 -8.49 26.03
C VAL A 172 1.19 -7.35 26.69
N SER A 173 2.38 -7.03 26.17
CA SER A 173 3.16 -5.90 26.65
C SER A 173 2.46 -4.57 26.34
N ARG A 174 2.48 -3.61 27.27
CA ARG A 174 2.05 -2.23 27.03
C ARG A 174 2.79 -1.57 25.86
N GLY A 175 4.06 -1.91 25.67
CA GLY A 175 4.88 -1.44 24.55
C GLY A 175 4.55 -2.09 23.21
N GLU A 176 3.60 -3.04 23.19
CA GLU A 176 3.19 -3.77 21.99
C GLU A 176 1.72 -3.45 21.61
N LEU A 177 1.05 -2.52 22.32
CA LEU A 177 -0.29 -2.03 22.00
C LEU A 177 -0.25 -0.99 20.88
N VAL A 178 -0.11 -1.47 19.65
CA VAL A 178 0.14 -0.62 18.48
C VAL A 178 -1.14 -0.11 17.81
N GLU A 179 -1.04 1.06 17.17
CA GLU A 179 -1.99 1.55 16.16
C GLU A 179 -1.33 1.51 14.78
N ILE A 180 -1.99 0.89 13.79
CA ILE A 180 -1.49 0.75 12.43
C ILE A 180 -2.52 1.33 11.45
N GLY A 181 -2.08 2.24 10.58
CA GLY A 181 -2.90 2.73 9.46
C GLY A 181 -4.17 3.50 9.86
N GLY A 182 -4.20 4.09 11.07
CA GLY A 182 -5.25 5.01 11.55
C GLY A 182 -6.54 4.37 12.05
N ALA A 183 -6.75 3.06 11.85
CA ALA A 183 -8.00 2.37 12.25
C ALA A 183 -7.79 0.99 12.87
N PHE A 184 -6.60 0.41 12.76
CA PHE A 184 -6.29 -0.86 13.44
C PHE A 184 -5.58 -0.56 14.76
N ARG A 185 -6.25 -0.87 15.88
CA ARG A 185 -5.69 -0.80 17.22
C ARG A 185 -5.78 -2.18 17.87
N VAL A 186 -4.66 -2.67 18.40
CA VAL A 186 -4.65 -3.99 19.06
C VAL A 186 -5.72 -4.11 20.15
N PRO A 187 -5.90 -3.13 21.07
CA PRO A 187 -6.98 -3.17 22.06
C PRO A 187 -8.38 -3.33 21.45
N ASP A 188 -8.74 -2.50 20.47
CA ASP A 188 -10.07 -2.51 19.84
C ASP A 188 -10.35 -3.85 19.13
N VAL A 189 -9.31 -4.46 18.55
CA VAL A 189 -9.41 -5.77 17.89
C VAL A 189 -9.58 -6.91 18.89
N MET A 190 -8.90 -6.83 20.04
CA MET A 190 -9.09 -7.78 21.14
C MET A 190 -10.52 -7.69 21.69
N GLU A 191 -11.02 -6.49 21.94
CA GLU A 191 -12.39 -6.25 22.38
C GLU A 191 -13.41 -6.80 21.38
N ALA A 192 -13.24 -6.50 20.08
CA ALA A 192 -14.10 -7.03 19.02
C ALA A 192 -14.06 -8.57 18.92
N GLY A 193 -12.93 -9.19 19.25
CA GLY A 193 -12.78 -10.65 19.33
C GLY A 193 -13.37 -11.27 20.60
N GLY A 194 -13.87 -10.45 21.54
CA GLY A 194 -14.34 -10.89 22.85
C GLY A 194 -13.20 -11.45 23.71
N VAL A 195 -12.00 -10.88 23.59
CA VAL A 195 -10.80 -11.25 24.34
C VAL A 195 -10.48 -10.12 25.32
N GLU A 196 -10.32 -10.46 26.59
CA GLU A 196 -10.01 -9.48 27.62
C GLU A 196 -8.52 -9.09 27.55
N LEU A 197 -8.25 -7.79 27.44
CA LEU A 197 -6.89 -7.26 27.39
C LEU A 197 -6.26 -7.29 28.79
N ARG A 198 -5.16 -8.05 28.93
CA ARG A 198 -4.33 -8.07 30.13
C ARG A 198 -2.95 -7.49 29.83
N GLU A 199 -2.83 -6.17 29.92
CA GLU A 199 -1.58 -5.46 29.62
C GLU A 199 -0.53 -5.56 30.76
N VAL A 200 0.74 -5.78 30.40
CA VAL A 200 1.85 -5.96 31.37
C VAL A 200 3.07 -5.09 31.04
N GLY A 201 3.95 -4.93 32.04
CA GLY A 201 5.17 -4.14 31.93
C GLY A 201 4.89 -2.64 31.80
N THR A 202 5.78 -1.94 31.08
CA THR A 202 5.69 -0.51 30.77
C THR A 202 5.89 -0.29 29.27
N THR A 203 5.67 0.93 28.78
CA THR A 203 5.82 1.27 27.36
C THR A 203 7.20 0.90 26.80
N ASN A 204 8.27 1.24 27.53
CA ASN A 204 9.64 1.03 27.07
C ASN A 204 10.24 -0.29 27.56
N LYS A 205 9.84 -0.80 28.74
CA LYS A 205 10.41 -2.01 29.33
C LYS A 205 9.34 -3.01 29.73
N THR A 206 9.47 -4.23 29.22
CA THR A 206 8.73 -5.40 29.67
C THR A 206 9.70 -6.54 29.94
N HIS A 207 9.52 -7.20 31.08
CA HIS A 207 10.30 -8.35 31.50
C HIS A 207 9.43 -9.61 31.54
N LEU A 208 10.06 -10.79 31.44
CA LEU A 208 9.35 -12.08 31.50
C LEU A 208 8.54 -12.25 32.80
N LYS A 209 9.02 -11.69 33.93
CA LYS A 209 8.30 -11.70 35.21
C LYS A 209 6.95 -10.97 35.14
N ASP A 210 6.82 -9.95 34.28
CA ASP A 210 5.59 -9.17 34.18
C ASP A 210 4.49 -10.03 33.54
N TYR A 211 4.83 -10.81 32.53
CA TYR A 211 3.94 -11.83 31.96
C TYR A 211 3.61 -12.91 32.99
N ARG A 212 4.62 -13.51 33.63
CA ARG A 212 4.44 -14.60 34.61
C ARG A 212 3.50 -14.22 35.75
N ASN A 213 3.65 -13.01 36.30
CA ASN A 213 2.83 -12.52 37.41
C ASN A 213 1.39 -12.20 37.01
N ALA A 214 1.12 -12.02 35.72
CA ALA A 214 -0.21 -11.70 35.21
C ALA A 214 -1.02 -12.94 34.80
N ILE A 215 -0.42 -14.14 34.78
CA ILE A 215 -1.11 -15.39 34.47
C ILE A 215 -2.13 -15.71 35.56
N THR A 216 -3.36 -15.99 35.13
CA THR A 216 -4.48 -16.42 35.96
C THR A 216 -5.16 -17.65 35.34
N ASP A 217 -6.15 -18.23 36.03
CA ASP A 217 -7.00 -19.29 35.47
C ASP A 217 -7.83 -18.82 34.26
N GLN A 218 -8.01 -17.50 34.09
CA GLN A 218 -8.70 -16.90 32.94
C GLN A 218 -7.77 -16.66 31.76
N THR A 219 -6.46 -16.84 31.90
CA THR A 219 -5.51 -16.62 30.80
C THR A 219 -5.68 -17.66 29.69
N GLY A 220 -6.02 -17.18 28.50
CA GLY A 220 -6.22 -18.00 27.29
C GLY A 220 -5.09 -17.90 26.28
N LEU A 221 -4.30 -16.83 26.31
CA LEU A 221 -3.27 -16.56 25.30
C LEU A 221 -2.14 -15.68 25.84
N LEU A 222 -0.92 -15.99 25.42
CA LEU A 222 0.20 -15.06 25.50
C LEU A 222 0.39 -14.42 24.11
N LEU A 223 0.21 -13.11 24.03
CA LEU A 223 0.28 -12.36 22.79
C LEU A 223 1.58 -11.54 22.74
N LYS A 224 2.27 -11.66 21.61
CA LYS A 224 3.38 -10.81 21.21
C LYS A 224 3.01 -10.05 19.94
N VAL A 225 3.28 -8.75 19.89
CA VAL A 225 3.04 -7.95 18.66
C VAL A 225 4.32 -7.24 18.25
N HIS A 226 4.73 -7.43 17.00
CA HIS A 226 5.89 -6.76 16.45
C HIS A 226 5.60 -5.28 16.16
N THR A 227 6.50 -4.39 16.58
CA THR A 227 6.37 -2.93 16.38
C THR A 227 6.71 -2.50 14.95
N SER A 228 6.03 -3.05 13.95
CA SER A 228 6.37 -2.90 12.52
C SER A 228 6.32 -1.46 11.96
N ASN A 229 5.68 -0.53 12.68
CA ASN A 229 5.45 0.84 12.20
C ASN A 229 6.02 1.94 13.09
N TYR A 230 6.68 1.59 14.19
CA TYR A 230 7.47 2.54 14.98
C TYR A 230 8.58 1.81 15.74
N ARG A 231 9.55 2.56 16.30
CA ARG A 231 10.60 2.00 17.15
C ARG A 231 10.74 2.82 18.42
N ILE A 232 10.99 2.14 19.54
CA ILE A 232 11.32 2.78 20.82
C ILE A 232 12.85 2.81 20.94
N VAL A 233 13.43 4.01 20.88
CA VAL A 233 14.88 4.24 20.99
C VAL A 233 15.21 4.71 22.41
N GLY A 234 16.30 4.19 23.00
CA GLY A 234 16.76 4.53 24.35
C GLY A 234 16.72 3.33 25.31
N PHE A 235 16.35 3.56 26.57
CA PHE A 235 16.26 2.50 27.59
C PHE A 235 15.02 1.63 27.38
N SER A 236 15.09 0.70 26.43
CA SER A 236 14.02 -0.26 26.14
C SER A 236 14.40 -1.71 26.45
N GLN A 237 13.39 -2.55 26.70
CA GLN A 237 13.54 -3.98 26.88
C GLN A 237 12.24 -4.68 26.46
N SER A 238 12.37 -5.76 25.68
CA SER A 238 11.26 -6.62 25.27
C SER A 238 11.55 -8.08 25.61
N VAL A 239 10.49 -8.88 25.73
CA VAL A 239 10.60 -10.33 25.93
C VAL A 239 10.70 -10.99 24.57
N SER A 240 11.67 -11.91 24.42
CA SER A 240 11.87 -12.64 23.16
C SER A 240 10.78 -13.68 22.92
N ALA A 241 10.55 -14.04 21.65
CA ALA A 241 9.64 -15.12 21.27
C ALA A 241 9.98 -16.45 21.97
N ALA A 242 11.27 -16.79 22.07
CA ALA A 242 11.74 -18.01 22.73
C ALA A 242 11.38 -18.04 24.24
N GLU A 243 11.58 -16.92 24.95
CA GLU A 243 11.20 -16.82 26.37
C GLU A 243 9.67 -16.93 26.56
N MET A 244 8.90 -16.31 25.67
CA MET A 244 7.43 -16.41 25.68
C MET A 244 6.96 -17.85 25.46
N VAL A 245 7.57 -18.58 24.53
CA VAL A 245 7.26 -19.99 24.25
C VAL A 245 7.57 -20.88 25.44
N LEU A 246 8.70 -20.65 26.14
CA LEU A 246 9.04 -21.40 27.34
C LEU A 246 8.00 -21.20 28.45
N LEU A 247 7.57 -19.95 28.67
CA LEU A 247 6.52 -19.62 29.64
C LEU A 247 5.17 -20.24 29.24
N GLY A 248 4.80 -20.16 27.97
CA GLY A 248 3.58 -20.77 27.44
C GLY A 248 3.55 -22.29 27.65
N LYS A 249 4.67 -22.97 27.42
CA LYS A 249 4.80 -24.41 27.68
C LYS A 249 4.68 -24.75 29.16
N GLU A 250 5.32 -23.98 30.04
CA GLU A 250 5.27 -24.16 31.50
C GLU A 250 3.83 -24.12 32.02
N HIS A 251 3.03 -23.15 31.54
CA HIS A 251 1.65 -22.93 31.99
C HIS A 251 0.59 -23.56 31.08
N LYS A 252 0.98 -24.22 29.99
CA LYS A 252 0.09 -24.79 28.95
C LYS A 252 -0.85 -23.74 28.32
N ILE A 253 -0.32 -22.55 28.07
CA ILE A 253 -1.02 -21.43 27.43
C ILE A 253 -0.42 -21.23 26.04
N PRO A 254 -1.24 -21.14 24.98
CA PRO A 254 -0.72 -20.93 23.64
C PRO A 254 -0.05 -19.56 23.50
N VAL A 255 0.96 -19.50 22.63
CA VAL A 255 1.65 -18.26 22.28
C VAL A 255 1.33 -17.88 20.84
N MET A 256 0.84 -16.66 20.67
CA MET A 256 0.60 -16.05 19.37
C MET A 256 1.54 -14.86 19.17
N GLU A 257 2.10 -14.75 17.96
CA GLU A 257 2.87 -13.58 17.56
C GLU A 257 2.29 -12.95 16.28
N ASP A 258 1.93 -11.67 16.36
CA ASP A 258 1.68 -10.87 15.17
C ASP A 258 2.99 -10.26 14.68
N LEU A 259 3.63 -10.92 13.71
CA LEU A 259 4.88 -10.49 13.12
C LEU A 259 4.67 -9.28 12.18
N GLY A 260 3.49 -9.20 11.56
CA GLY A 260 3.07 -8.07 10.74
C GLY A 260 3.76 -7.94 9.38
N SER A 261 5.09 -7.90 9.30
CA SER A 261 5.86 -7.53 8.10
C SER A 261 5.90 -8.61 7.01
N GLY A 262 5.84 -9.89 7.40
CA GLY A 262 5.81 -11.03 6.48
C GLY A 262 7.17 -11.39 5.86
N MET A 263 8.27 -11.09 6.53
CA MET A 263 9.61 -11.36 6.03
C MET A 263 9.92 -12.87 6.01
N LEU A 264 10.07 -13.47 4.82
CA LEU A 264 10.32 -14.92 4.67
C LEU A 264 11.79 -15.33 4.76
N PHE A 265 12.72 -14.41 4.49
CA PHE A 265 14.16 -14.65 4.64
C PHE A 265 14.88 -13.39 5.09
N ASP A 266 16.09 -13.55 5.63
CA ASP A 266 16.88 -12.43 6.14
C ASP A 266 17.25 -11.43 5.04
N LEU A 267 16.96 -10.17 5.31
CA LEU A 267 17.18 -9.02 4.43
C LEU A 267 18.37 -8.16 4.91
N SER A 268 19.08 -8.58 5.96
CA SER A 268 20.23 -7.84 6.51
C SER A 268 21.35 -7.61 5.49
N GLU A 269 21.49 -8.50 4.51
CA GLU A 269 22.43 -8.34 3.39
C GLU A 269 22.15 -7.11 2.51
N PHE A 270 20.93 -6.57 2.55
CA PHE A 270 20.56 -5.33 1.84
C PHE A 270 20.79 -4.07 2.69
N GLY A 271 21.53 -4.17 3.80
CA GLY A 271 21.78 -3.07 4.73
C GLY A 271 20.60 -2.76 5.66
N LEU A 272 19.61 -3.65 5.73
CA LEU A 272 18.46 -3.52 6.63
C LEU A 272 18.81 -4.03 8.04
N PRO A 273 18.20 -3.48 9.11
CA PRO A 273 18.36 -4.02 10.45
C PRO A 273 17.80 -5.44 10.48
N ARG A 274 18.38 -6.28 11.35
CA ARG A 274 17.89 -7.64 11.52
C ARG A 274 16.50 -7.63 12.13
N GLU A 275 15.57 -8.23 11.42
CA GLU A 275 14.22 -8.54 11.88
C GLU A 275 14.05 -10.07 11.98
N PRO A 276 13.14 -10.58 12.84
CA PRO A 276 12.83 -11.99 12.83
C PRO A 276 12.09 -12.38 11.54
N THR A 277 12.57 -13.41 10.87
CA THR A 277 11.87 -14.05 9.76
C THR A 277 10.69 -14.87 10.28
N VAL A 278 9.70 -15.12 9.41
CA VAL A 278 8.58 -16.03 9.71
C VAL A 278 9.10 -17.41 10.14
N ARG A 279 10.14 -17.92 9.47
CA ARG A 279 10.73 -19.22 9.79
C ARG A 279 11.40 -19.23 11.17
N GLU A 280 12.22 -18.23 11.49
CA GLU A 280 12.85 -18.13 12.82
C GLU A 280 11.80 -18.09 13.95
N ALA A 281 10.67 -17.42 13.74
CA ALA A 281 9.60 -17.37 14.72
C ALA A 281 8.85 -18.72 14.85
N VAL A 282 8.64 -19.45 13.75
CA VAL A 282 8.12 -20.83 13.78
C VAL A 282 9.09 -21.76 14.53
N ASP A 283 10.38 -21.66 14.23
CA ASP A 283 11.44 -22.49 14.82
C ASP A 283 11.63 -22.20 16.32
N ALA A 284 11.37 -20.96 16.75
CA ALA A 284 11.31 -20.59 18.18
C ALA A 284 10.18 -21.32 18.94
N GLY A 285 9.20 -21.88 18.20
CA GLY A 285 8.12 -22.71 18.75
C GLY A 285 6.84 -21.94 19.07
N ILE A 286 6.63 -20.77 18.45
CA ILE A 286 5.36 -20.03 18.53
C ILE A 286 4.22 -20.91 17.99
N ASP A 287 3.08 -20.92 18.69
CA ASP A 287 1.95 -21.79 18.31
C ASP A 287 1.21 -21.25 17.08
N LEU A 288 1.11 -19.93 16.94
CA LEU A 288 0.42 -19.26 15.84
C LEU A 288 1.08 -17.91 15.49
N LEU A 289 1.39 -17.71 14.22
CA LEU A 289 1.98 -16.49 13.67
C LEU A 289 1.06 -15.85 12.66
N THR A 290 0.94 -14.52 12.70
CA THR A 290 0.20 -13.73 11.69
C THR A 290 1.09 -12.70 11.01
N PHE A 291 0.90 -12.49 9.71
CA PHE A 291 1.61 -11.45 8.95
C PHE A 291 0.89 -11.02 7.65
N SER A 292 1.26 -9.84 7.13
CA SER A 292 0.74 -9.30 5.86
C SER A 292 1.41 -9.90 4.63
N GLY A 293 0.63 -10.11 3.56
CA GLY A 293 1.12 -10.53 2.23
C GLY A 293 1.65 -9.39 1.36
N ASP A 294 1.19 -8.16 1.57
CA ASP A 294 1.48 -6.97 0.75
C ASP A 294 2.51 -6.02 1.37
N LYS A 295 3.32 -6.54 2.29
CA LYS A 295 4.47 -5.84 2.89
C LYS A 295 5.78 -6.42 2.37
N LEU A 296 6.65 -6.95 3.24
CA LEU A 296 7.95 -7.50 2.83
C LEU A 296 7.84 -8.84 2.09
N LEU A 297 6.67 -9.49 2.13
CA LEU A 297 6.36 -10.62 1.26
C LEU A 297 6.19 -10.20 -0.22
N GLY A 298 5.91 -8.93 -0.49
CA GLY A 298 5.84 -8.39 -1.85
C GLY A 298 4.71 -8.97 -2.72
N GLY A 299 3.68 -9.54 -2.10
CA GLY A 299 2.52 -10.14 -2.77
C GLY A 299 1.26 -9.26 -2.68
N PRO A 300 0.08 -9.84 -2.95
CA PRO A 300 -1.18 -9.11 -2.82
C PRO A 300 -1.59 -8.96 -1.35
N GLN A 301 -2.60 -8.12 -1.10
CA GLN A 301 -3.18 -8.01 0.24
C GLN A 301 -3.67 -9.38 0.71
N ALA A 302 -3.15 -9.83 1.84
CA ALA A 302 -3.54 -11.07 2.51
C ALA A 302 -3.11 -11.02 3.98
N GLY A 303 -3.84 -11.75 4.82
CA GLY A 303 -3.42 -12.10 6.18
C GLY A 303 -3.03 -13.56 6.21
N LEU A 304 -1.74 -13.82 6.33
CA LEU A 304 -1.21 -15.17 6.41
C LEU A 304 -1.13 -15.60 7.87
N ILE A 305 -1.57 -16.83 8.13
CA ILE A 305 -1.58 -17.44 9.45
C ILE A 305 -0.83 -18.76 9.33
N VAL A 306 0.26 -18.94 10.08
CA VAL A 306 1.05 -20.18 10.07
C VAL A 306 1.32 -20.63 11.48
N GLY A 307 1.47 -21.94 11.71
CA GLY A 307 1.84 -22.44 13.03
C GLY A 307 1.49 -23.90 13.24
N LYS A 308 1.11 -24.23 14.47
CA LYS A 308 0.73 -25.58 14.88
C LYS A 308 -0.58 -26.02 14.25
N LYS A 309 -0.65 -27.30 13.86
CA LYS A 309 -1.83 -27.85 13.19
C LYS A 309 -3.11 -27.69 14.02
N TRP A 310 -3.03 -27.94 15.33
CA TRP A 310 -4.19 -27.81 16.22
C TRP A 310 -4.74 -26.38 16.26
N ALA A 311 -3.87 -25.36 16.19
CA ALA A 311 -4.27 -23.96 16.23
C ALA A 311 -4.91 -23.57 14.90
N ILE A 312 -4.27 -23.92 13.78
CA ILE A 312 -4.79 -23.67 12.43
C ILE A 312 -6.12 -24.38 12.18
N ASP A 313 -6.32 -25.59 12.70
CA ASP A 313 -7.59 -26.30 12.58
C ASP A 313 -8.72 -25.53 13.30
N LYS A 314 -8.46 -24.93 14.47
CA LYS A 314 -9.41 -24.02 15.13
C LYS A 314 -9.72 -22.79 14.28
N ILE A 315 -8.69 -22.16 13.69
CA ILE A 315 -8.85 -21.00 12.79
C ILE A 315 -9.78 -21.34 11.62
N ARG A 316 -9.52 -22.45 10.93
CA ARG A 316 -10.26 -22.87 9.73
C ARG A 316 -11.71 -23.24 10.02
N GLN A 317 -11.99 -23.81 11.19
CA GLN A 317 -13.34 -24.19 11.60
C GLN A 317 -14.17 -23.00 12.11
N HIS A 318 -13.52 -21.90 12.48
CA HIS A 318 -14.22 -20.75 13.05
C HIS A 318 -15.09 -20.03 11.99
N PRO A 319 -16.37 -19.68 12.30
CA PRO A 319 -17.28 -19.07 11.32
C PRO A 319 -16.76 -17.78 10.67
N LEU A 320 -15.99 -16.97 11.41
CA LEU A 320 -15.38 -15.74 10.86
C LEU A 320 -14.39 -16.03 9.72
N ALA A 321 -13.79 -17.23 9.65
CA ALA A 321 -12.91 -17.59 8.54
C ALA A 321 -13.65 -17.55 7.19
N ARG A 322 -14.97 -17.79 7.17
CA ARG A 322 -15.79 -17.68 5.97
C ARG A 322 -16.05 -16.22 5.57
N ALA A 323 -16.21 -15.33 6.54
CA ALA A 323 -16.40 -13.89 6.31
C ALA A 323 -15.11 -13.21 5.85
N LEU A 324 -13.97 -13.65 6.40
CA LEU A 324 -12.63 -13.13 6.11
C LEU A 324 -11.92 -13.88 4.97
N ARG A 325 -12.62 -14.74 4.25
CA ARG A 325 -12.05 -15.57 3.18
C ARG A 325 -11.51 -14.71 2.04
N ILE A 326 -10.27 -14.95 1.62
CA ILE A 326 -9.69 -14.26 0.44
C ILE A 326 -10.45 -14.58 -0.84
N ASP A 327 -10.43 -13.65 -1.78
CA ASP A 327 -11.03 -13.80 -3.10
C ASP A 327 -10.15 -14.62 -4.07
N LYS A 328 -10.61 -14.75 -5.32
CA LYS A 328 -9.94 -15.56 -6.36
C LYS A 328 -8.64 -14.90 -6.85
N LEU A 329 -8.64 -13.57 -6.99
CA LEU A 329 -7.55 -12.81 -7.59
C LEU A 329 -6.35 -12.75 -6.63
N THR A 330 -6.62 -12.45 -5.36
CA THR A 330 -5.59 -12.46 -4.31
C THR A 330 -4.96 -13.85 -4.14
N LEU A 331 -5.76 -14.92 -4.17
CA LEU A 331 -5.23 -16.28 -4.11
C LEU A 331 -4.30 -16.61 -5.29
N ALA A 332 -4.71 -16.26 -6.51
CA ALA A 332 -3.92 -16.52 -7.72
C ALA A 332 -2.57 -15.79 -7.73
N ALA A 333 -2.57 -14.50 -7.36
CA ALA A 333 -1.32 -13.75 -7.22
C ALA A 333 -0.46 -14.24 -6.05
N LEU A 334 -1.07 -14.62 -4.92
CA LEU A 334 -0.35 -15.10 -3.76
C LEU A 334 0.35 -16.43 -4.05
N GLU A 335 -0.31 -17.38 -4.72
CA GLU A 335 0.30 -18.64 -5.14
C GLU A 335 1.54 -18.40 -6.00
N THR A 336 1.42 -17.53 -7.01
CA THR A 336 2.55 -17.19 -7.90
C THR A 336 3.68 -16.51 -7.12
N THR A 337 3.35 -15.57 -6.23
CA THR A 337 4.33 -14.87 -5.40
C THR A 337 5.09 -15.85 -4.50
N LEU A 338 4.38 -16.74 -3.80
CA LEU A 338 4.98 -17.77 -2.95
C LEU A 338 5.84 -18.75 -3.76
N SER A 339 5.46 -19.05 -5.01
CA SER A 339 6.26 -19.91 -5.87
C SER A 339 7.63 -19.31 -6.18
N HIS A 340 7.73 -17.98 -6.35
CA HIS A 340 9.02 -17.31 -6.55
C HIS A 340 9.95 -17.48 -5.34
N TYR A 341 9.41 -17.56 -4.12
CA TYR A 341 10.20 -17.80 -2.91
C TYR A 341 10.80 -19.21 -2.81
N LEU A 342 10.45 -20.14 -3.70
CA LEU A 342 11.09 -21.45 -3.75
C LEU A 342 12.56 -21.38 -4.20
N ASP A 343 12.92 -20.31 -4.93
CA ASP A 343 14.30 -19.99 -5.31
C ASP A 343 14.62 -18.55 -4.90
N ARG A 344 15.68 -18.35 -4.09
CA ARG A 344 16.01 -17.02 -3.56
C ARG A 344 16.25 -16.01 -4.68
N GLN A 345 17.02 -16.39 -5.70
CA GLN A 345 17.37 -15.46 -6.77
C GLN A 345 16.12 -15.08 -7.57
N GLN A 346 15.25 -16.04 -7.85
CA GLN A 346 13.97 -15.78 -8.50
C GLN A 346 13.10 -14.82 -7.70
N ALA A 347 13.03 -14.96 -6.38
CA ALA A 347 12.31 -14.02 -5.52
C ALA A 347 12.87 -12.59 -5.65
N LEU A 348 14.20 -12.43 -5.58
CA LEU A 348 14.86 -11.11 -5.70
C LEU A 348 14.66 -10.47 -7.07
N ASP A 349 14.62 -11.26 -8.14
CA ASP A 349 14.50 -10.76 -9.50
C ASP A 349 13.05 -10.43 -9.88
N LYS A 350 12.10 -11.24 -9.44
CA LYS A 350 10.69 -11.20 -9.88
C LYS A 350 9.79 -10.39 -8.98
N ILE A 351 10.00 -10.41 -7.66
CA ILE A 351 9.13 -9.71 -6.71
C ILE A 351 9.55 -8.24 -6.68
N PRO A 352 8.69 -7.29 -7.11
CA PRO A 352 9.09 -5.91 -7.32
C PRO A 352 9.72 -5.25 -6.09
N VAL A 353 9.13 -5.43 -4.90
CA VAL A 353 9.66 -4.85 -3.66
C VAL A 353 11.05 -5.41 -3.33
N LEU A 354 11.26 -6.71 -3.52
CA LEU A 354 12.57 -7.32 -3.27
C LEU A 354 13.62 -6.85 -4.27
N ARG A 355 13.23 -6.66 -5.54
CA ARG A 355 14.13 -6.07 -6.55
C ARG A 355 14.53 -4.64 -6.19
N MET A 356 13.59 -3.83 -5.69
CA MET A 356 13.89 -2.47 -5.22
C MET A 356 14.84 -2.47 -4.01
N LEU A 357 14.75 -3.47 -3.13
CA LEU A 357 15.67 -3.67 -2.01
C LEU A 357 17.06 -4.12 -2.48
N ASN A 358 17.10 -5.07 -3.42
CA ASN A 358 18.34 -5.68 -3.95
C ASN A 358 19.12 -4.75 -4.90
N MET A 359 18.53 -3.63 -5.32
CA MET A 359 19.20 -2.65 -6.18
C MET A 359 20.43 -2.06 -5.49
N SER A 360 21.60 -2.23 -6.11
CA SER A 360 22.87 -1.73 -5.58
C SER A 360 22.96 -0.20 -5.68
N SER A 361 23.79 0.40 -4.81
CA SER A 361 24.04 1.85 -4.85
C SER A 361 24.65 2.28 -6.19
N ASP A 362 25.56 1.49 -6.74
CA ASP A 362 26.24 1.79 -8.01
C ASP A 362 25.27 1.73 -9.21
N GLU A 363 24.38 0.73 -9.24
CA GLU A 363 23.32 0.65 -10.25
C GLU A 363 22.40 1.88 -10.18
N LEU A 364 21.97 2.25 -8.97
CA LEU A 364 21.10 3.39 -8.76
C LEU A 364 21.81 4.72 -9.08
N HIS A 365 23.11 4.84 -8.81
CA HIS A 365 23.93 6.00 -9.21
C HIS A 365 23.96 6.14 -10.73
N GLN A 366 24.39 5.10 -11.45
CA GLN A 366 24.51 5.13 -12.91
C GLN A 366 23.17 5.46 -13.58
N ARG A 367 22.09 4.85 -13.09
CA ARG A 367 20.74 5.08 -13.58
C ARG A 367 20.26 6.50 -13.30
N SER A 368 20.46 7.02 -12.09
CA SER A 368 20.09 8.39 -11.72
C SER A 368 20.93 9.43 -12.45
N GLN A 369 22.21 9.17 -12.71
CA GLN A 369 23.08 10.05 -13.48
C GLN A 369 22.58 10.17 -14.93
N ALA A 370 22.35 9.05 -15.60
CA ALA A 370 21.85 9.04 -16.98
C ALA A 370 20.48 9.75 -17.08
N PHE A 371 19.59 9.53 -16.12
CA PHE A 371 18.30 10.21 -16.06
C PHE A 371 18.45 11.73 -15.83
N THR A 372 19.38 12.13 -14.95
CA THR A 372 19.69 13.53 -14.67
C THR A 372 20.16 14.27 -15.91
N GLU A 373 21.11 13.69 -16.65
CA GLU A 373 21.65 14.27 -17.90
C GLU A 373 20.54 14.44 -18.95
N GLN A 374 19.69 13.43 -19.12
CA GLN A 374 18.55 13.49 -20.03
C GLN A 374 17.54 14.57 -19.63
N LEU A 375 17.14 14.62 -18.35
CA LEU A 375 16.18 15.60 -17.86
C LEU A 375 16.74 17.03 -17.94
N ALA A 376 18.00 17.25 -17.55
CA ALA A 376 18.66 18.55 -17.63
C ALA A 376 18.67 19.08 -19.08
N SER A 377 18.98 18.20 -20.05
CA SER A 377 18.96 18.56 -21.47
C SER A 377 17.56 18.99 -21.96
N ARG A 378 16.50 18.40 -21.42
CA ARG A 378 15.12 18.77 -21.74
C ARG A 378 14.67 20.02 -21.00
N LEU A 379 15.04 20.23 -19.75
CA LEU A 379 14.59 21.40 -18.99
C LEU A 379 15.32 22.67 -19.40
N GLY A 380 16.58 22.61 -19.83
CA GLY A 380 17.34 23.79 -20.21
C GLY A 380 17.33 24.83 -19.09
N ASN A 381 16.96 26.08 -19.40
CA ASN A 381 16.97 27.16 -18.41
C ASN A 381 15.74 27.19 -17.48
N HIS A 382 14.81 26.24 -17.60
CA HIS A 382 13.61 26.22 -16.75
C HIS A 382 13.89 25.74 -15.32
N ALA A 383 14.90 24.88 -15.15
CA ALA A 383 15.26 24.31 -13.86
C ALA A 383 16.68 23.77 -13.86
N ASP A 384 17.34 23.83 -12.70
CA ASP A 384 18.59 23.13 -12.43
C ASP A 384 18.30 21.71 -11.94
N VAL A 385 18.95 20.72 -12.57
CA VAL A 385 18.82 19.30 -12.20
C VAL A 385 20.16 18.79 -11.69
N THR A 386 20.20 18.33 -10.46
CA THR A 386 21.43 17.86 -9.81
C THR A 386 21.27 16.45 -9.29
N LEU A 387 22.25 15.59 -9.56
CA LEU A 387 22.38 14.29 -8.92
C LEU A 387 22.74 14.50 -7.44
N ILE A 388 22.05 13.81 -6.54
CA ILE A 388 22.26 13.91 -5.10
C ILE A 388 22.29 12.53 -4.44
N GLU A 389 23.00 12.42 -3.32
CA GLU A 389 22.81 11.32 -2.39
C GLU A 389 21.40 11.43 -1.79
N GLU A 390 20.61 10.38 -1.94
CA GLU A 390 19.22 10.35 -1.50
C GLU A 390 18.87 8.96 -0.98
N ALA A 391 18.59 8.87 0.31
CA ALA A 391 18.15 7.63 0.92
C ALA A 391 16.74 7.25 0.46
N SER A 392 16.50 5.95 0.35
CA SER A 392 15.17 5.39 0.15
C SER A 392 14.63 4.83 1.45
N CYS A 393 13.33 4.95 1.67
CA CYS A 393 12.67 4.38 2.83
C CYS A 393 11.99 3.07 2.44
N VAL A 394 12.12 2.02 3.24
CA VAL A 394 11.35 0.79 3.01
C VAL A 394 9.85 1.06 3.16
N GLY A 395 9.49 1.89 4.15
CA GLY A 395 8.13 2.36 4.38
C GLY A 395 7.64 2.07 5.80
N GLY A 396 6.84 2.99 6.32
CA GLY A 396 6.36 2.98 7.71
C GLY A 396 5.48 1.78 8.10
N GLY A 397 5.10 0.91 7.16
CA GLY A 397 4.31 -0.29 7.48
C GLY A 397 5.13 -1.52 7.87
N ALA A 398 6.46 -1.50 7.70
CA ALA A 398 7.33 -2.65 7.94
C ALA A 398 8.64 -2.30 8.66
N LEU A 399 9.35 -1.28 8.18
CA LEU A 399 10.66 -0.86 8.68
C LEU A 399 10.70 0.69 8.73
N PRO A 400 10.21 1.30 9.83
CA PRO A 400 9.85 2.72 9.86
C PRO A 400 11.05 3.67 9.96
N THR A 401 12.18 3.19 10.49
CA THR A 401 13.39 3.99 10.72
C THR A 401 14.54 3.58 9.79
N THR A 402 14.26 2.73 8.80
CA THR A 402 15.32 2.17 7.95
C THR A 402 15.43 2.94 6.65
N GLU A 403 16.62 3.49 6.46
CA GLU A 403 17.04 4.17 5.25
C GLU A 403 18.01 3.27 4.47
N LEU A 404 17.78 3.18 3.17
CA LEU A 404 18.66 2.51 2.22
C LEU A 404 19.47 3.60 1.52
N PRO A 405 20.80 3.62 1.68
CA PRO A 405 21.63 4.61 1.00
C PRO A 405 21.47 4.46 -0.52
N GLY A 406 21.58 5.57 -1.23
CA GLY A 406 21.35 5.58 -2.66
C GLY A 406 21.44 6.96 -3.26
N TRP A 407 20.88 7.08 -4.46
CA TRP A 407 20.98 8.25 -5.30
C TRP A 407 19.61 8.64 -5.84
N GLY A 408 19.43 9.94 -6.03
CA GLY A 408 18.28 10.53 -6.68
C GLY A 408 18.68 11.81 -7.38
N LEU A 409 17.69 12.58 -7.83
CA LEU A 409 17.94 13.90 -8.38
C LEU A 409 17.07 14.93 -7.67
N ALA A 410 17.65 16.12 -7.49
CA ALA A 410 16.95 17.31 -7.05
C ALA A 410 16.73 18.23 -8.25
N ILE A 411 15.51 18.77 -8.36
CA ILE A 411 15.11 19.74 -9.39
C ILE A 411 14.79 21.05 -8.68
N ALA A 412 15.57 22.10 -8.97
CA ALA A 412 15.33 23.46 -8.51
C ALA A 412 14.68 24.26 -9.64
N LEU A 413 13.46 24.75 -9.42
CA LEU A 413 12.70 25.49 -10.44
C LEU A 413 13.06 26.98 -10.39
N HIS A 414 13.22 27.63 -11.55
CA HIS A 414 13.60 29.05 -11.59
C HIS A 414 12.42 30.03 -11.59
N HIS A 415 11.28 29.60 -12.14
CA HIS A 415 10.17 30.49 -12.50
C HIS A 415 8.80 29.94 -12.11
N GLN A 416 8.75 28.99 -11.18
CA GLN A 416 7.52 28.32 -10.77
C GLN A 416 7.63 27.81 -9.34
N SER A 417 6.54 27.89 -8.58
CA SER A 417 6.43 27.23 -7.28
C SER A 417 6.57 25.70 -7.40
N VAL A 418 7.39 25.12 -6.52
CA VAL A 418 7.57 23.68 -6.37
C VAL A 418 6.27 22.97 -6.00
N ASP A 419 5.42 23.59 -5.18
CA ASP A 419 4.10 23.05 -4.82
C ASP A 419 3.15 22.98 -6.02
N LEU A 420 3.16 24.01 -6.87
CA LEU A 420 2.35 24.04 -8.09
C LEU A 420 2.85 22.99 -9.08
N CYS A 421 4.16 22.85 -9.26
CA CYS A 421 4.72 21.82 -10.13
C CYS A 421 4.39 20.41 -9.60
N ALA A 422 4.51 20.17 -8.30
CA ALA A 422 4.12 18.90 -7.69
C ALA A 422 2.61 18.62 -7.82
N ALA A 423 1.76 19.65 -7.75
CA ALA A 423 0.33 19.53 -8.02
C ALA A 423 0.04 19.19 -9.49
N ALA A 424 0.74 19.82 -10.43
CA ALA A 424 0.64 19.54 -11.86
C ALA A 424 1.06 18.09 -12.16
N LEU A 425 2.14 17.59 -11.55
CA LEU A 425 2.57 16.19 -11.65
C LEU A 425 1.50 15.20 -11.18
N ARG A 426 0.74 15.53 -10.13
CA ARG A 426 -0.37 14.68 -9.66
C ARG A 426 -1.61 14.74 -10.58
N GLN A 427 -1.75 15.78 -11.39
CA GLN A 427 -2.85 15.98 -12.33
C GLN A 427 -2.51 15.60 -13.77
N ALA A 428 -1.26 15.17 -14.01
CA ALA A 428 -0.78 14.68 -15.28
C ALA A 428 -1.57 13.46 -15.78
N GLU A 429 -1.49 13.18 -17.08
CA GLU A 429 -2.10 11.99 -17.71
C GLU A 429 -1.63 10.69 -17.04
N THR A 430 -0.32 10.62 -16.73
CA THR A 430 0.24 9.62 -15.82
C THR A 430 0.68 10.34 -14.56
N PRO A 431 -0.10 10.30 -13.47
CA PRO A 431 0.25 10.98 -12.23
C PRO A 431 1.62 10.54 -11.70
N VAL A 432 2.43 11.50 -11.29
CA VAL A 432 3.73 11.28 -10.65
C VAL A 432 3.68 11.84 -9.23
N VAL A 433 4.18 11.07 -8.27
CA VAL A 433 4.34 11.52 -6.88
C VAL A 433 5.82 11.58 -6.55
N VAL A 434 6.29 12.78 -6.21
CA VAL A 434 7.66 13.11 -5.81
C VAL A 434 7.68 13.62 -4.38
N ARG A 435 8.86 13.75 -3.77
CA ARG A 435 9.01 14.48 -2.50
C ARG A 435 9.37 15.94 -2.75
N ILE A 436 9.00 16.81 -1.82
CA ILE A 436 9.45 18.20 -1.77
C ILE A 436 10.38 18.33 -0.58
N GLN A 437 11.58 18.88 -0.79
CA GLN A 437 12.55 19.10 0.26
C GLN A 437 13.37 20.35 -0.06
N GLU A 438 13.47 21.28 0.89
CA GLU A 438 14.24 22.52 0.75
C GLU A 438 13.94 23.27 -0.57
N ASP A 439 12.65 23.42 -0.89
CA ASP A 439 12.16 24.06 -2.12
C ASP A 439 12.72 23.44 -3.41
N ARG A 440 12.87 22.11 -3.41
CA ARG A 440 13.26 21.30 -4.58
C ARG A 440 12.37 20.08 -4.71
N LEU A 441 12.13 19.64 -5.95
CA LEU A 441 11.51 18.33 -6.19
C LEU A 441 12.59 17.26 -6.10
N ILE A 442 12.34 16.24 -5.26
CA ILE A 442 13.22 15.09 -5.10
C ILE A 442 12.58 13.90 -5.83
N VAL A 443 13.31 13.37 -6.82
CA VAL A 443 12.93 12.20 -7.60
C VAL A 443 13.91 11.08 -7.28
N ASN A 444 13.38 10.00 -6.70
CA ASN A 444 14.16 8.81 -6.37
C ASN A 444 13.74 7.65 -7.29
N LEU A 445 14.69 7.17 -8.10
CA LEU A 445 14.42 6.14 -9.12
C LEU A 445 14.33 4.72 -8.56
N ARG A 446 14.69 4.48 -7.28
CA ARG A 446 14.60 3.13 -6.68
C ARG A 446 13.18 2.56 -6.76
N THR A 447 12.16 3.41 -6.64
CA THR A 447 10.74 3.02 -6.71
C THR A 447 10.10 3.20 -8.09
N VAL A 448 10.86 3.66 -9.07
CA VAL A 448 10.43 3.82 -10.46
C VAL A 448 10.81 2.55 -11.21
N LEU A 449 9.86 1.88 -11.85
CA LEU A 449 10.17 0.72 -12.70
C LEU A 449 10.87 1.21 -13.99
N PRO A 450 11.83 0.47 -14.57
CA PRO A 450 12.51 0.90 -15.80
C PRO A 450 11.56 1.29 -16.95
N ALA A 451 10.46 0.53 -17.11
CA ALA A 451 9.43 0.83 -18.11
C ALA A 451 8.64 2.12 -17.86
N GLN A 452 8.75 2.74 -16.68
CA GLN A 452 8.10 4.01 -16.33
C GLN A 452 8.98 5.23 -16.59
N GLU A 453 10.29 5.07 -16.79
CA GLU A 453 11.22 6.19 -16.95
C GLU A 453 10.88 7.11 -18.13
N PRO A 454 10.51 6.61 -19.33
CA PRO A 454 10.14 7.50 -20.43
C PRO A 454 8.95 8.40 -20.08
N ALA A 455 7.90 7.80 -19.50
CA ALA A 455 6.72 8.55 -19.06
C ALA A 455 7.08 9.54 -17.95
N LEU A 456 7.90 9.14 -16.98
CA LEU A 456 8.38 10.03 -15.91
C LEU A 456 9.13 11.24 -16.48
N LEU A 457 10.02 11.02 -17.45
CA LEU A 457 10.78 12.08 -18.11
C LEU A 457 9.87 13.07 -18.84
N ASP A 458 8.86 12.56 -19.56
CA ASP A 458 7.88 13.40 -20.27
C ASP A 458 7.03 14.23 -19.29
N GLN A 459 6.54 13.63 -18.20
CA GLN A 459 5.71 14.33 -17.21
C GLN A 459 6.51 15.37 -16.40
N LEU A 460 7.74 15.06 -16.01
CA LEU A 460 8.63 16.02 -15.36
C LEU A 460 8.94 17.20 -16.30
N THR A 461 9.22 16.92 -17.57
CA THR A 461 9.46 17.96 -18.57
C THR A 461 8.25 18.87 -18.75
N ALA A 462 7.06 18.30 -18.89
CA ALA A 462 5.83 19.07 -19.07
C ALA A 462 5.51 19.93 -17.84
N ALA A 463 5.58 19.34 -16.64
CA ALA A 463 5.23 20.05 -15.41
C ALA A 463 6.20 21.20 -15.11
N CYS A 464 7.51 20.99 -15.23
CA CYS A 464 8.53 21.99 -14.88
C CYS A 464 8.65 23.13 -15.91
N ARG A 465 8.15 22.94 -17.14
CA ARG A 465 8.13 23.98 -18.18
C ARG A 465 6.88 24.86 -18.12
N THR A 466 5.87 24.48 -17.34
CA THR A 466 4.62 25.23 -17.26
C THR A 466 4.88 26.53 -16.47
N GLN A 467 4.95 27.66 -17.18
CA GLN A 467 5.09 28.97 -16.54
C GLN A 467 3.81 29.34 -15.79
N GLU A 468 3.95 30.07 -14.69
CA GLU A 468 2.81 30.75 -14.06
C GLU A 468 2.17 31.67 -15.11
N SER A 469 0.94 31.33 -15.53
CA SER A 469 0.08 32.28 -16.19
C SER A 469 -0.32 33.32 -15.13
N ASP A 470 0.23 34.53 -15.21
CA ASP A 470 -0.16 35.69 -14.40
C ASP A 470 -1.68 35.93 -14.40
#